data_AF-A0A3N5JVW8-F1
#
_entry.id   AF-A0A3N5JVW8-F1
#
_cell.length_a   1.000
_cell.length_b   1.000
_cell.length_c   1.000
_cell.angle_alpha   90.00
_cell.angle_beta   90.00
_cell.angle_gamma   90.00
#
_symmetry.space_group_name_H-M   'P 1'
#
loop_
_entity.id
_entity.type
_entity.pdbx_description
1 polymer ?
#
loop_
_entity_poly.entity_id
_entity_poly.type
_entity_poly.pdbx_seq_one_letter_code
_entity_poly.pdbx_strand_id
1 'polypeptide(L)' 'GDDDRAPVNQSIDLYSALRQAGVQAEMHIYERGGHGFALLEDRGPVVSWAQRCMDWLRIRNILSQK' A
#
# COMPACT_ATOMS: atom_id res chain seq x y z
N GLY A 1 -6.58 -9.37 -2.87
CA GLY A 1 -5.88 -8.86 -4.05
C GLY A 1 -6.39 -9.65 -5.22
N ASP A 2 -7.01 -8.96 -6.16
CA ASP A 2 -7.59 -9.47 -7.40
C ASP A 2 -6.84 -8.92 -8.64
N ASP A 3 -5.58 -8.49 -8.46
CA ASP A 3 -4.71 -8.04 -9.55
C ASP A 3 -4.21 -9.24 -10.37
N ASP A 4 -4.62 -9.27 -11.64
CA ASP A 4 -4.34 -10.33 -12.61
C ASP A 4 -3.04 -10.11 -13.39
N ARG A 5 -2.43 -8.92 -13.31
CA ARG A 5 -1.21 -8.55 -14.05
C ARG A 5 0.02 -8.44 -13.15
N ALA A 6 -0.17 -8.09 -11.89
CA ALA A 6 0.88 -7.97 -10.89
C ALA A 6 0.50 -8.80 -9.65
N PRO A 7 0.85 -10.11 -9.64
CA PRO A 7 0.53 -11.00 -8.52
C PRO A 7 1.04 -10.46 -7.18
N VAL A 8 0.19 -10.54 -6.16
CA VAL A 8 0.46 -9.98 -4.82
C VAL A 8 1.74 -10.50 -4.16
N ASN A 9 2.20 -11.71 -4.54
CA ASN A 9 3.41 -12.33 -3.98
C ASN A 9 4.66 -11.46 -4.16
N GLN A 10 4.78 -10.73 -5.28
CA GLN A 10 5.93 -9.86 -5.52
C GLN A 10 6.05 -8.75 -4.45
N SER A 11 4.92 -8.17 -4.04
CA SER A 11 4.87 -7.17 -2.97
C SER A 11 5.15 -7.78 -1.60
N ILE A 12 4.67 -9.00 -1.35
CA ILE A 12 4.92 -9.74 -0.10
C ILE A 12 6.41 -10.06 0.06
N ASP A 13 7.06 -10.51 -1.01
CA ASP A 13 8.49 -10.82 -1.02
C ASP A 13 9.32 -9.55 -0.74
N LEU A 14 8.98 -8.42 -1.38
CA LEU A 14 9.61 -7.13 -1.12
C LEU A 14 9.44 -6.70 0.35
N TYR A 15 8.21 -6.75 0.87
CA TYR A 15 7.94 -6.40 2.26
C TYR A 15 8.74 -7.28 3.23
N SER A 16 8.80 -8.58 2.96
CA SER A 16 9.55 -9.54 3.78
C SER A 16 11.05 -9.25 3.77
N ALA A 17 11.63 -8.94 2.60
CA ALA A 17 13.03 -8.56 2.47
C ALA A 17 13.35 -7.27 3.23
N LEU A 18 12.50 -6.24 3.15
CA LEU A 18 12.65 -5.00 3.91
C LEU A 18 12.63 -5.27 5.43
N ARG A 19 11.70 -6.09 5.90
CA ARG A 19 11.60 -6.48 7.31
C ARG A 19 12.83 -7.23 7.80
N GLN A 20 13.34 -8.18 7.01
CA GLN A 20 14.56 -8.93 7.31
C GLN A 20 15.80 -8.02 7.37
N ALA A 21 15.85 -6.98 6.54
CA ALA A 21 16.91 -5.98 6.56
C ALA A 21 16.76 -4.92 7.69
N GLY A 22 15.76 -5.04 8.57
CA GLY A 22 15.49 -4.08 9.63
C GLY A 22 14.91 -2.74 9.14
N VAL A 23 14.47 -2.67 7.88
CA VAL A 23 13.83 -1.47 7.31
C VAL A 23 12.38 -1.42 7.76
N GLN A 24 11.97 -0.27 8.32
CA GLN A 24 10.58 -0.02 8.67
C GLN A 24 9.74 0.14 7.39
N ALA A 25 8.74 -0.72 7.23
CA ALA A 25 7.84 -0.73 6.09
C ALA A 25 6.40 -1.00 6.56
N GLU A 26 5.44 -0.55 5.77
CA GLU A 26 4.01 -0.78 5.95
C GLU A 26 3.44 -1.38 4.64
N MET A 27 2.52 -2.35 4.75
CA MET A 27 1.90 -3.01 3.59
C MET A 27 0.40 -3.09 3.80
N HIS A 28 -0.36 -2.72 2.76
CA HIS A 28 -1.82 -2.85 2.71
C HIS A 28 -2.19 -3.77 1.57
N ILE A 29 -2.95 -4.82 1.85
CA ILE A 29 -3.52 -5.71 0.84
C ILE A 29 -5.04 -5.58 0.91
N TYR A 30 -5.63 -5.09 -0.16
CA TYR A 30 -7.08 -5.01 -0.31
C TYR A 30 -7.61 -6.29 -0.97
N GLU A 31 -8.81 -6.74 -0.58
CA GLU A 31 -9.44 -7.90 -1.22
C GLU A 31 -9.66 -7.65 -2.71
N ARG A 32 -10.23 -6.48 -3.05
CA ARG A 32 -10.62 -6.06 -4.39
C ARG A 32 -10.07 -4.69 -4.75
N GLY A 33 -9.82 -4.46 -6.04
CA GLY A 33 -9.38 -3.18 -6.61
C GLY A 33 -9.00 -3.26 -8.08
N GLY A 34 -8.64 -4.45 -8.56
CA GLY A 34 -8.14 -4.72 -9.91
C GLY A 34 -6.77 -4.09 -10.18
N HIS A 35 -6.20 -4.39 -11.35
CA HIS A 35 -4.94 -3.77 -11.74
C HIS A 35 -5.10 -2.25 -12.00
N GLY A 36 -4.15 -1.44 -11.51
CA GLY A 36 -4.05 -0.02 -11.86
C GLY A 36 -5.22 0.86 -11.40
N PHE A 37 -5.66 0.74 -10.14
CA PHE A 37 -6.79 1.53 -9.59
C PHE A 37 -6.50 3.03 -9.38
N ALA A 38 -5.24 3.47 -9.38
CA ALA A 38 -4.84 4.87 -9.26
C ALA A 38 -5.57 5.59 -8.09
N LEU A 39 -6.01 6.84 -8.28
CA LEU A 39 -6.80 7.61 -7.30
C LEU A 39 -8.31 7.62 -7.64
N LEU A 40 -8.79 6.58 -8.32
CA LEU A 40 -10.18 6.53 -8.75
C LEU A 40 -11.12 6.39 -7.55
N GLU A 41 -12.17 7.21 -7.54
CA GLU A 41 -13.28 7.12 -6.60
C GLU A 41 -14.19 5.93 -6.95
N ASP A 42 -15.09 5.53 -6.04
CA ASP A 42 -16.05 4.42 -6.22
C ASP A 42 -15.45 3.03 -6.46
N ARG A 43 -14.23 2.77 -5.97
CA ARG A 43 -13.54 1.47 -6.08
C ARG A 43 -13.59 0.61 -4.80
N GLY A 44 -14.51 0.92 -3.88
CA GLY A 44 -14.61 0.24 -2.59
C GLY A 44 -13.45 0.58 -1.64
N PRO A 45 -13.04 -0.32 -0.72
CA PRO A 45 -12.06 0.01 0.33
C PRO A 45 -10.69 0.48 -0.19
N VAL A 46 -10.31 0.09 -1.42
CA VAL A 46 -9.02 0.46 -2.01
C VAL A 46 -8.87 1.97 -2.13
N VAL A 47 -9.96 2.76 -2.26
CA VAL A 47 -9.90 4.23 -2.35
C VAL A 47 -9.19 4.88 -1.15
N SER A 48 -9.13 4.19 -0.01
CA SER A 48 -8.45 4.66 1.20
C SER A 48 -6.92 4.63 1.13
N TRP A 49 -6.31 3.98 0.13
CA TRP A 49 -4.86 3.73 0.07
C TRP A 49 -4.03 5.02 0.11
N ALA A 50 -4.49 6.08 -0.54
CA ALA A 50 -3.80 7.36 -0.58
C ALA A 50 -3.74 8.00 0.82
N GLN A 51 -4.84 7.91 1.58
CA GLN A 51 -4.88 8.37 2.96
C GLN A 51 -3.98 7.52 3.86
N ARG A 52 -3.96 6.19 3.69
CA ARG A 52 -3.04 5.30 4.43
C ARG A 52 -1.58 5.67 4.15
N CYS A 53 -1.23 5.95 2.89
CA CYS A 53 0.10 6.41 2.52
C CYS A 53 0.46 7.75 3.17
N MET A 54 -0.45 8.73 3.17
CA MET A 54 -0.23 10.00 3.85
C MET A 54 -0.01 9.83 5.36
N ASP A 55 -0.80 8.97 6.01
CA ASP A 55 -0.65 8.69 7.44
C ASP A 55 0.71 8.04 7.73
N TRP A 56 1.14 7.08 6.91
CA TRP A 56 2.46 6.48 7.01
C TRP A 56 3.58 7.52 6.85
N LEU A 57 3.49 8.40 5.85
CA LEU A 57 4.47 9.47 5.64
C LEU A 57 4.54 10.45 6.81
N ARG A 58 3.40 10.73 7.46
CA ARG A 58 3.34 11.55 8.69
C ARG A 58 4.01 10.85 9.88
N ILE A 59 3.75 9.56 10.09
CA ILE A 59 4.41 8.75 11.13
C ILE A 59 5.92 8.74 10.92
N ARG A 60 6.37 8.74 9.66
CA ARG A 60 7.78 8.80 9.26
C ARG A 60 8.39 10.20 9.33
N ASN A 61 7.62 11.22 9.74
CA ASN A 61 8.01 12.64 9.76
C ASN A 61 8.48 13.17 8.38
N ILE A 62 8.01 12.57 7.29
CA ILE A 62 8.28 13.04 5.92
C ILE A 62 7.27 14.11 5.54
N LEU A 63 6.01 13.92 5.94
CA LEU A 63 4.96 14.93 5.84
C LEU A 63 4.67 15.52 7.22
N SER A 64 4.34 16.82 7.26
CA SER A 64 3.92 17.47 8.49
C SER A 64 2.58 16.90 8.98
N GLN A 65 2.42 16.89 10.30
CA GLN A 65 1.11 16.67 10.92
C GLN A 65 0.21 17.86 10.58
N LYS A 66 -1.07 17.59 10.29
CA LYS A 66 -2.11 18.63 10.15
C LYS A 66 -2.94 18.67 11.40
#